data_AF-A0A3P1SS65-F1
#
_entry.id   AF-A0A3P1SS65-F1
#
_cell.length_a   1.000
_cell.length_b   1.000
_cell.length_c   1.000
_cell.angle_alpha   90.00
_cell.angle_beta   90.00
_cell.angle_gamma   90.00
#
_symmetry.space_group_name_H-M   'P 1'
#
loop_
_entity.id
_entity.type
_entity.pdbx_description
1 polymer ?
#
loop_
_entity_poly.entity_id
_entity_poly.type
_entity_poly.pdbx_seq_one_letter_code
_entity_poly.pdbx_strand_id
1 'polypeptide(L)'
;MQHAYPVVMLGLSTGIILFATLVALGGVYMIPRSRMAKIKDGKTYARQFAKTLAVVAAAPLPSAAVAMTGSIDKTIFPVLAVLLVSFAVCIYIGTRIMRKAM
;
A
#
# COMPACT_ATOMS: atom_id res chain seq x y z
N MET A 1 9.43 -13.65 -20.43
CA MET A 1 9.24 -13.32 -19.00
C MET A 1 9.42 -11.83 -18.67
N GLN A 2 9.69 -10.97 -19.67
CA GLN A 2 10.09 -9.57 -19.45
C GLN A 2 9.00 -8.65 -18.83
N HIS A 3 7.73 -9.04 -18.91
CA HIS A 3 6.61 -8.26 -18.36
C HIS A 3 5.96 -8.88 -17.13
N ALA A 4 6.46 -10.00 -16.62
CA ALA A 4 5.86 -10.67 -15.46
C ALA A 4 5.90 -9.79 -14.20
N TYR A 5 7.03 -9.12 -13.96
CA TYR A 5 7.21 -8.25 -12.79
C TYR A 5 6.22 -7.06 -12.73
N PRO A 6 6.12 -6.18 -13.76
CA PRO A 6 5.17 -5.07 -13.72
C PRO A 6 3.72 -5.54 -13.67
N VAL A 7 3.36 -6.64 -14.34
CA VAL A 7 2.00 -7.22 -14.28
C VAL A 7 1.65 -7.70 -12.86
N VAL A 8 2.58 -8.40 -12.19
CA VAL A 8 2.38 -8.85 -10.80
C VAL A 8 2.27 -7.67 -9.84
N MET A 9 3.12 -6.65 -10.00
CA MET A 9 3.10 -5.46 -9.14
C MET A 9 1.82 -4.64 -9.32
N LEU A 10 1.34 -4.47 -10.55
CA LEU A 10 0.05 -3.83 -10.83
C LEU A 10 -1.11 -4.64 -10.23
N GLY A 11 -1.13 -5.96 -10.42
CA GLY A 11 -2.15 -6.83 -9.86
C GLY A 11 -2.21 -6.80 -8.34
N LEU A 12 -1.06 -6.82 -7.67
CA LEU A 12 -0.97 -6.67 -6.21
C LEU A 12 -1.50 -5.32 -5.75
N SER A 13 -1.09 -4.22 -6.39
CA SER A 13 -1.56 -2.87 -6.06
C SER A 13 -3.09 -2.76 -6.21
N THR A 14 -3.64 -3.26 -7.33
CA THR A 14 -5.09 -3.25 -7.55
C THR A 14 -5.83 -4.08 -6.50
N GLY A 15 -5.33 -5.28 -6.16
CA GLY A 15 -5.93 -6.13 -5.13
C GLY A 15 -5.97 -5.45 -3.75
N ILE A 16 -4.88 -4.79 -3.36
CA ILE A 16 -4.82 -4.08 -2.07
C ILE A 16 -5.73 -2.84 -2.08
N ILE A 17 -5.83 -2.12 -3.20
CA ILE A 17 -6.76 -0.98 -3.33
C ILE A 17 -8.21 -1.45 -3.19
N LEU A 18 -8.62 -2.50 -3.90
CA LEU A 18 -9.96 -3.07 -3.78
C LEU A 18 -10.27 -3.51 -2.35
N PHE A 19 -9.30 -4.16 -1.71
CA PHE A 19 -9.42 -4.54 -0.30
C PHE A 19 -9.56 -3.33 0.62
N ALA A 20 -8.77 -2.27 0.40
CA ALA A 20 -8.88 -1.03 1.15
C ALA A 20 -10.27 -0.39 1.00
N THR A 21 -10.85 -0.42 -0.19
CA THR A 21 -12.22 0.07 -0.43
C THR A 21 -13.26 -0.72 0.36
N LEU A 22 -13.15 -2.05 0.41
CA LEU A 22 -14.04 -2.90 1.22
C LEU A 22 -13.95 -2.59 2.71
N VAL A 23 -12.73 -2.35 3.23
CA VAL A 23 -12.52 -1.92 4.62
C VAL A 23 -13.10 -0.52 4.87
N ALA A 24 -12.96 0.41 3.92
CA ALA A 24 -13.51 1.77 4.04
C ALA A 24 -15.04 1.80 4.09
N LEU A 25 -15.69 0.90 3.35
CA LEU A 25 -17.16 0.75 3.31
C LEU A 25 -17.71 0.07 4.57
N GLY A 26 -16.86 -0.36 5.50
CA GLY A 26 -17.26 -1.01 6.75
C GLY A 26 -17.61 -2.49 6.60
N GLY A 27 -17.27 -3.11 5.46
CA GLY A 27 -17.49 -4.55 5.26
C GLY A 27 -16.53 -5.42 6.08
N VAL A 28 -15.39 -4.87 6.51
CA VAL A 28 -14.38 -5.59 7.30
C VAL A 28 -13.80 -4.68 8.39
N TYR A 29 -13.96 -5.06 9.65
CA TYR A 29 -13.34 -4.37 10.79
C TYR A 29 -11.97 -5.00 11.12
N MET A 30 -10.89 -4.38 10.66
CA MET A 30 -9.51 -4.80 10.96
C MET A 30 -8.94 -4.05 12.15
N ILE A 31 -9.59 -4.13 13.31
CA ILE A 31 -9.03 -3.59 14.55
C ILE A 31 -8.29 -4.70 15.30
N PRO A 32 -6.97 -4.61 15.53
CA PRO A 32 -6.27 -5.55 16.39
C PRO A 32 -6.89 -5.55 17.78
N ARG A 33 -7.20 -6.74 18.34
CA ARG A 33 -7.78 -6.85 19.69
C ARG A 33 -6.97 -6.11 20.76
N SER A 34 -5.64 -6.08 20.63
CA SER A 34 -4.72 -5.35 21.50
C SER A 34 -4.86 -3.82 21.46
N ARG A 35 -5.54 -3.27 20.45
CA ARG A 35 -5.73 -1.83 20.23
C ARG A 35 -7.20 -1.39 20.34
N MET A 36 -8.16 -2.31 20.45
CA MET A 36 -9.59 -1.97 20.54
C MET A 36 -9.88 -0.97 21.67
N ALA A 37 -9.28 -1.15 22.85
CA ALA A 37 -9.49 -0.25 23.99
C ALA A 37 -8.98 1.19 23.77
N LYS A 38 -8.10 1.41 22.79
CA LYS A 38 -7.56 2.74 22.45
C LYS A 38 -8.32 3.44 21.32
N ILE A 39 -9.21 2.74 20.62
CA ILE A 39 -9.91 3.29 19.46
C ILE A 39 -11.31 3.72 19.91
N LYS A 40 -11.49 5.04 20.06
CA LYS A 40 -12.78 5.64 20.44
C LYS A 40 -13.85 5.50 19.36
N ASP A 41 -13.45 5.48 18.08
CA ASP A 41 -14.37 5.38 16.94
C ASP A 41 -13.83 4.40 15.89
N GLY A 42 -14.42 3.20 15.85
CA GLY A 42 -14.05 2.15 14.91
C GLY A 42 -14.30 2.51 13.44
N LYS A 43 -15.27 3.39 13.14
CA LYS A 43 -15.57 3.83 11.77
C LYS A 43 -14.51 4.79 11.26
N THR A 44 -14.06 5.72 12.12
CA THR A 44 -12.95 6.62 11.80
C THR A 44 -11.64 5.84 11.66
N TYR A 45 -11.38 4.85 12.52
CA TYR A 45 -10.24 3.96 12.37
C TYR A 45 -10.25 3.19 11.04
N ALA A 46 -11.37 2.54 10.68
CA ALA A 46 -11.49 1.78 9.44
C ALA A 46 -11.22 2.65 8.19
N ARG A 47 -11.74 3.88 8.17
CA ARG A 47 -11.47 4.85 7.09
C ARG A 47 -10.00 5.23 7.00
N GLN A 48 -9.33 5.46 8.14
CA GLN A 48 -7.92 5.82 8.14
C GLN A 48 -7.01 4.64 7.79
N PHE A 49 -7.36 3.45 8.26
CA PHE A 49 -6.68 2.21 7.90
C PHE A 49 -6.81 1.91 6.40
N ALA A 50 -8.00 2.09 5.82
CA ALA A 50 -8.19 1.99 4.37
C ALA A 50 -7.35 3.00 3.59
N LYS A 51 -7.26 4.26 4.06
CA LYS A 51 -6.36 5.26 3.44
C LYS A 51 -4.89 4.81 3.51
N THR A 52 -4.46 4.26 4.65
CA THR A 52 -3.11 3.73 4.81
C THR A 52 -2.84 2.57 3.85
N LEU A 53 -3.79 1.63 3.71
CA LEU A 53 -3.68 0.53 2.75
C LEU A 53 -3.59 1.04 1.30
N ALA A 54 -4.40 2.03 0.92
CA ALA A 54 -4.35 2.61 -0.41
C ALA A 54 -3.00 3.30 -0.69
N VAL A 55 -2.42 3.99 0.30
CA VAL A 55 -1.09 4.60 0.18
C VAL A 55 -0.02 3.52 0.03
N VAL A 56 -0.04 2.46 0.84
CA VAL A 56 0.92 1.35 0.73
C VAL A 56 0.78 0.62 -0.62
N ALA A 57 -0.44 0.47 -1.12
CA ALA A 57 -0.70 -0.10 -2.45
C ALA A 57 -0.15 0.74 -3.60
N ALA A 58 0.16 2.02 -3.38
CA ALA A 58 0.81 2.85 -4.40
C ALA A 58 2.32 2.59 -4.50
N ALA A 59 2.95 2.02 -3.47
CA ALA A 59 4.40 1.80 -3.42
C ALA A 59 5.00 0.97 -4.59
N PRO A 60 4.31 -0.05 -5.12
CA PRO A 60 4.81 -0.82 -6.25
C PRO A 60 4.69 -0.11 -7.60
N LEU A 61 3.82 0.91 -7.72
CA LEU A 61 3.51 1.55 -9.00
C LEU A 61 4.72 2.28 -9.62
N PRO A 62 5.50 3.08 -8.88
CA PRO A 62 6.72 3.70 -9.41
C PRO A 62 7.76 2.66 -9.84
N SER A 63 7.89 1.57 -9.09
CA SER A 63 8.81 0.46 -9.43
C SER A 63 8.38 -0.25 -10.72
N ALA A 64 7.08 -0.50 -10.89
CA ALA A 64 6.51 -1.07 -12.11
C ALA A 64 6.69 -0.13 -13.31
N ALA A 65 6.50 1.19 -13.14
CA ALA A 65 6.70 2.18 -14.19
C ALA A 65 8.16 2.19 -14.69
N VAL A 66 9.14 2.13 -13.78
CA VAL A 66 10.57 2.04 -14.13
C VAL A 66 10.90 0.71 -14.81
N ALA A 67 10.26 -0.39 -14.41
CA ALA A 67 10.44 -1.69 -15.08
C ALA A 67 9.88 -1.70 -16.52
N MET A 68 8.92 -0.84 -16.84
CA MET A 68 8.33 -0.72 -18.18
C MET A 68 9.15 0.15 -19.15
N THR A 69 10.09 0.96 -18.66
CA THR A 69 10.84 1.93 -19.49
C THR A 69 12.19 1.45 -20.01
N GLY A 70 12.69 0.25 -19.66
CA GLY A 70 14.01 -0.18 -20.10
C GLY A 70 14.29 -1.69 -20.10
N SER A 71 15.29 -2.09 -20.90
CA SER A 71 15.80 -3.46 -21.04
C SER A 71 16.34 -4.01 -19.71
N ILE A 72 15.78 -5.16 -19.29
CA ILE A 72 15.89 -5.79 -17.97
C ILE A 72 17.32 -6.00 -17.46
N ASP A 73 18.30 -6.10 -18.35
CA ASP A 73 19.68 -6.41 -17.98
C ASP A 73 20.40 -5.27 -17.24
N LYS A 74 19.87 -4.03 -17.29
CA LYS A 74 20.46 -2.86 -16.59
C LYS A 74 19.53 -2.19 -15.58
N THR A 75 18.30 -2.68 -15.41
CA THR A 75 17.25 -1.98 -14.66
C THR A 75 16.86 -2.63 -13.33
N ILE A 76 17.39 -3.81 -12.97
CA ILE A 76 17.05 -4.50 -11.71
C ILE A 76 17.36 -3.66 -10.46
N PHE A 77 18.57 -3.10 -10.38
CA PHE A 77 18.98 -2.26 -9.24
C PHE A 77 18.11 -1.00 -9.07
N PRO A 78 17.86 -0.17 -10.10
CA PRO A 78 16.99 0.99 -9.94
C PRO A 78 15.54 0.61 -9.63
N VAL A 79 15.00 -0.48 -10.20
CA VAL A 79 13.64 -0.96 -9.90
C VAL A 79 13.48 -1.35 -8.42
N LEU A 80 14.47 -2.03 -7.85
CA LEU A 80 14.51 -2.40 -6.43
C LEU A 80 14.67 -1.18 -5.52
N ALA A 81 15.57 -0.26 -5.87
CA ALA A 81 15.77 0.97 -5.09
C ALA A 81 14.49 1.80 -5.03
N VAL A 82 13.81 1.97 -6.17
CA VAL A 82 12.53 2.68 -6.26
C VAL A 82 11.45 1.98 -5.44
N LEU A 83 11.40 0.64 -5.44
CA LEU A 83 10.43 -0.10 -4.62
C LEU A 83 10.66 0.14 -3.13
N LEU A 84 11.91 0.01 -2.65
CA LEU A 84 12.27 0.18 -1.24
C LEU A 84 11.98 1.61 -0.76
N VAL A 85 12.40 2.61 -1.53
CA VAL A 85 12.15 4.03 -1.20
C VAL A 85 10.65 4.33 -1.21
N SER A 86 9.92 3.88 -2.23
CA SER A 86 8.47 4.09 -2.31
C SER A 86 7.75 3.43 -1.13
N PHE A 87 8.16 2.21 -0.75
CA PHE A 87 7.58 1.50 0.38
C PHE A 87 7.85 2.21 1.71
N ALA A 88 9.09 2.67 1.94
CA ALA A 88 9.45 3.42 3.14
C ALA A 88 8.65 4.74 3.26
N VAL A 89 8.50 5.48 2.16
CA VAL A 89 7.68 6.70 2.11
C VAL A 89 6.21 6.40 2.38
N CYS A 90 5.66 5.34 1.78
CA CYS A 90 4.28 4.94 2.00
C CYS A 90 4.02 4.48 3.45
N ILE A 91 4.95 3.78 4.09
CA ILE A 91 4.88 3.45 5.52
C ILE A 91 4.90 4.73 6.37
N TYR A 92 5.81 5.66 6.07
CA TYR A 92 5.89 6.91 6.82
C TYR A 92 4.58 7.72 6.73
N ILE A 93 4.02 7.87 5.52
CA ILE A 93 2.71 8.52 5.31
C ILE A 93 1.60 7.72 6.01
N GLY A 94 1.60 6.40 5.88
CA GLY A 94 0.62 5.50 6.50
C GLY A 94 0.60 5.60 8.03
N THR A 95 1.76 5.68 8.67
CA THR A 95 1.85 5.87 10.13
C THR A 95 1.35 7.26 10.56
N ARG A 96 1.63 8.30 9.78
CA ARG A 96 1.09 9.66 10.01
C ARG A 96 -0.43 9.70 9.88
N ILE A 97 -1.00 8.99 8.90
CA ILE A 97 -2.45 8.85 8.75
C ILE A 97 -3.00 8.14 9.97
N MET A 98 -2.49 6.96 10.32
CA MET A 98 -2.99 6.16 11.46
C MET A 98 -2.90 6.88 12.81
N ARG A 99 -1.89 7.73 13.03
CA ARG A 99 -1.80 8.56 14.25
C ARG A 99 -2.94 9.56 14.38
N LYS A 100 -3.66 9.91 13.32
CA LYS A 100 -4.86 10.76 13.39
C LYS A 100 -6.12 9.97 13.77
N ALA A 101 -6.06 8.64 13.88
CA ALA A 101 -7.18 7.76 14.20
C ALA A 101 -7.13 7.21 15.62
N MET A 102 -5.93 7.21 16.22
CA MET A 102 -5.66 6.84 17.61
C MET A 102 -5.78 8.08 18.49
#